data_AF-A0A540K5V4-F1
#
_entry.id   AF-A0A540K5V4-F1
#
_cell.length_a   1.000
_cell.length_b   1.000
_cell.length_c   1.000
_cell.angle_alpha   90.00
_cell.angle_beta   90.00
_cell.angle_gamma   90.00
#
_symmetry.space_group_name_H-M   'P 1'
#
loop_
_entity.id
_entity.type
_entity.pdbx_description
1 polymer ?
#
loop_
_entity_poly.entity_id
_entity_poly.type
_entity_poly.pdbx_seq_one_letter_code
_entity_poly.pdbx_strand_id
1 'polypeptide(L)'
;MSGMGDGYVGTAQDAVRIRRLEKQREAERQKIHELKSKSASDNGQPGLLQFGSSTSEILETAFKKETIGLVTREQYVEKKENIKNKYEEEEKEKLQKLQQEEEELQLQKRKKRKIKGSSRLSFADEVEDGIEEEGGENKSTEATRLRCARLGKDPTVETSFLPDSEREAEEQAERERLRKQWQTEQDKIRRESLQITYSYWDGTGHRRVLQASKEG
;
A
#
# COMPACT_ATOMS: atom_id res chain seq x y z
N MET A 1 -6.75 -9.70 55.51
CA MET A 1 -7.92 -9.01 54.92
C MET A 1 -7.68 -7.52 55.05
N SER A 2 -6.98 -6.91 54.07
CA SER A 2 -6.66 -5.48 54.14
C SER A 2 -7.79 -4.66 53.52
N GLY A 3 -8.25 -3.68 54.29
CA GLY A 3 -9.33 -2.77 53.92
C GLY A 3 -9.05 -2.00 52.65
N MET A 4 -10.02 -2.02 51.74
CA MET A 4 -10.15 -1.07 50.65
C MET A 4 -11.42 -0.28 50.90
N GLY A 5 -11.35 0.62 51.88
CA GLY A 5 -12.21 1.79 51.86
C GLY A 5 -11.73 2.63 50.69
N ASP A 6 -12.34 2.44 49.53
CA ASP A 6 -12.14 3.34 48.40
C ASP A 6 -12.62 4.72 48.87
N GLY A 7 -11.67 5.61 49.18
CA GLY A 7 -11.89 6.93 49.77
C GLY A 7 -12.56 7.91 48.80
N TYR A 8 -13.45 7.39 47.95
CA TYR A 8 -14.10 8.11 46.88
C TYR A 8 -15.30 8.88 47.43
N VAL A 9 -15.11 10.19 47.62
CA VAL A 9 -16.11 11.12 48.20
C VAL A 9 -17.04 11.71 47.12
N GLY A 10 -17.41 10.91 46.12
CA GLY A 10 -18.23 11.34 44.98
C GLY A 10 -19.67 10.82 45.01
N THR A 11 -20.49 11.25 44.05
CA THR A 11 -21.90 10.83 43.99
C THR A 11 -22.04 9.37 43.55
N ALA A 12 -23.15 8.71 43.89
CA ALA A 12 -23.40 7.32 43.48
C ALA A 12 -23.37 7.12 41.95
N GLN A 13 -23.71 8.15 41.17
CA GLN A 13 -23.60 8.14 39.72
C GLN A 13 -22.14 8.16 39.24
N ASP A 14 -21.25 8.84 39.96
CA ASP A 14 -19.83 8.84 39.66
C ASP A 14 -19.18 7.48 39.92
N ALA A 15 -19.59 6.78 40.99
CA ALA A 15 -19.10 5.43 41.27
C ALA A 15 -19.42 4.44 40.12
N VAL A 16 -20.59 4.56 39.50
CA VAL A 16 -20.96 3.76 38.31
C VAL A 16 -20.12 4.14 37.10
N ARG A 17 -19.87 5.44 36.89
CA ARG A 17 -19.01 5.92 35.79
C ARG A 17 -17.57 5.42 35.96
N ILE A 18 -17.04 5.44 37.19
CA ILE A 18 -15.70 4.95 37.51
C ILE A 18 -15.58 3.47 37.18
N ARG A 19 -16.50 2.63 37.65
CA ARG A 19 -16.49 1.19 37.30
C ARG A 19 -16.52 0.93 35.80
N ARG A 20 -17.28 1.74 35.04
CA ARG A 20 -17.32 1.64 33.58
C ARG A 20 -15.97 1.99 32.95
N LEU A 21 -15.33 3.07 33.41
CA LEU A 21 -14.03 3.51 32.92
C LEU A 21 -12.91 2.55 33.33
N GLU A 22 -12.97 1.99 34.54
CA GLU A 22 -12.05 0.94 35.00
C GLU A 22 -12.18 -0.30 34.14
N LYS A 23 -13.41 -0.76 33.88
CA LYS A 23 -13.65 -1.88 32.96
C LYS A 23 -13.11 -1.62 31.56
N GLN A 24 -13.23 -0.39 31.04
CA GLN A 24 -12.64 0.00 29.76
C GLN A 24 -11.11 -0.03 29.81
N ARG A 25 -10.49 0.53 30.86
CA ARG A 25 -9.03 0.52 31.07
C ARG A 25 -8.48 -0.88 31.24
N GLU A 26 -9.20 -1.76 31.95
CA GLU A 26 -8.83 -3.17 32.10
C GLU A 26 -8.89 -3.91 30.78
N ALA A 27 -9.95 -3.71 29.98
CA ALA A 27 -10.04 -4.29 28.65
C ALA A 27 -8.94 -3.78 27.71
N GLU A 28 -8.63 -2.49 27.77
CA GLU A 28 -7.52 -1.90 27.01
C GLU A 28 -6.17 -2.44 27.46
N ARG A 29 -5.93 -2.56 28.77
CA ARG A 29 -4.72 -3.19 29.34
C ARG A 29 -4.59 -4.65 28.92
N GLN A 30 -5.69 -5.42 28.93
CA GLN A 30 -5.70 -6.79 28.44
C GLN A 30 -5.37 -6.86 26.95
N LYS A 31 -5.95 -5.98 26.13
CA LYS A 31 -5.64 -5.89 24.71
C LYS A 31 -4.17 -5.53 24.44
N ILE A 32 -3.62 -4.58 25.18
CA ILE A 32 -2.19 -4.22 25.10
C ILE A 32 -1.32 -5.41 25.51
N HIS A 33 -1.69 -6.11 26.58
CA HIS A 33 -0.97 -7.30 27.04
C HIS A 33 -1.01 -8.41 25.99
N GLU A 34 -2.15 -8.66 25.36
CA GLU A 34 -2.32 -9.65 24.30
C GLU A 34 -1.50 -9.29 23.03
N LEU A 35 -1.53 -8.02 22.63
CA LEU A 35 -0.69 -7.52 21.54
C LEU A 35 0.79 -7.67 21.86
N LYS A 36 1.18 -7.39 23.12
CA LYS A 36 2.55 -7.56 23.61
C LYS A 36 2.97 -9.02 23.65
N SER A 37 2.09 -9.94 24.05
CA SER A 37 2.39 -11.37 24.03
C SER A 37 2.47 -11.93 22.60
N LYS A 38 1.60 -11.48 21.70
CA LYS A 38 1.64 -11.84 20.26
C LYS A 38 2.92 -11.35 19.58
N SER A 39 3.32 -10.11 19.87
CA SER A 39 4.57 -9.55 19.36
C SER A 39 5.83 -10.12 20.03
N ALA A 40 5.71 -10.69 21.23
CA ALA A 40 6.81 -11.40 21.89
C ALA A 40 6.93 -12.87 21.43
N SER A 41 5.84 -13.51 21.00
CA SER A 41 5.87 -14.89 20.49
C SER A 41 6.37 -14.98 19.05
N ASP A 42 6.22 -13.90 18.28
CA ASP A 42 6.87 -13.78 16.97
C ASP A 42 8.35 -13.48 17.22
N ASN A 43 9.23 -14.37 16.78
CA ASN A 43 10.63 -14.40 17.20
C ASN A 43 11.39 -13.11 16.84
N GLY A 44 11.53 -12.23 17.85
CA GLY A 44 12.78 -11.52 18.15
C GLY A 44 13.07 -10.25 17.38
N GLN A 45 12.48 -9.12 17.80
CA GLN A 45 13.19 -7.83 17.81
C GLN A 45 12.66 -6.94 18.94
N PRO A 46 13.28 -6.96 20.14
CA PRO A 46 13.06 -5.89 21.10
C PRO A 46 13.83 -4.65 20.61
N GLY A 47 13.12 -3.59 20.20
CA GLY A 47 13.74 -2.26 20.17
C GLY A 47 13.77 -1.51 18.85
N LEU A 48 12.88 -1.77 17.90
CA LEU A 48 12.67 -0.80 16.81
C LEU A 48 11.20 -0.61 16.49
N LEU A 49 10.49 0.02 17.43
CA LEU A 49 9.27 0.77 17.12
C LEU A 49 9.69 2.06 16.38
N GLN A 50 10.15 1.95 15.14
CA GLN A 50 10.35 3.13 14.28
C GLN A 50 8.98 3.58 13.77
N PHE A 51 8.28 4.33 14.61
CA PHE A 51 7.01 4.96 14.27
C PHE A 51 7.22 5.85 13.03
N GLY A 52 6.63 5.47 11.89
CA GLY A 52 6.73 6.20 10.63
C GLY A 52 7.69 5.63 9.57
N SER A 53 8.28 4.45 9.80
CA SER A 53 9.08 3.76 8.77
C SER A 53 8.19 2.92 7.84
N SER A 54 8.43 3.00 6.53
CA SER A 54 7.75 2.17 5.53
C SER A 54 8.01 0.68 5.79
N THR A 55 7.07 -0.22 5.45
CA THR A 55 7.28 -1.67 5.61
C THR A 55 8.55 -2.15 4.90
N SER A 56 8.91 -1.50 3.78
CA SER A 56 10.16 -1.73 3.05
C SER A 56 11.42 -1.43 3.88
N GLU A 57 11.44 -0.32 4.61
CA GLU A 57 12.59 0.09 5.43
C GLU A 57 12.79 -0.84 6.64
N ILE A 58 11.69 -1.36 7.19
CA ILE A 58 11.72 -2.32 8.30
C ILE A 58 12.36 -3.64 7.84
N LEU A 59 11.97 -4.14 6.66
CA LEU A 59 12.57 -5.37 6.09
C LEU A 59 14.05 -5.16 5.71
N GLU A 60 14.40 -4.01 5.16
CA GLU A 60 15.81 -3.69 4.84
C GLU A 60 16.68 -3.57 6.09
N THR A 61 16.18 -2.96 7.16
CA THR A 61 16.95 -2.84 8.41
C THR A 61 17.14 -4.20 9.07
N ALA A 62 16.13 -5.07 9.04
CA ALA A 62 16.27 -6.46 9.48
C ALA A 62 17.33 -7.21 8.66
N PHE A 63 17.31 -7.09 7.33
CA PHE A 63 18.33 -7.66 6.46
C PHE A 63 19.74 -7.21 6.83
N LYS A 64 19.92 -5.89 7.01
CA LYS A 64 21.21 -5.30 7.36
C LYS A 64 21.71 -5.88 8.68
N LYS A 65 20.85 -5.93 9.71
CA LYS A 65 21.20 -6.54 11.00
C LYS A 65 21.60 -8.01 10.88
N GLU A 66 20.89 -8.79 10.07
CA GLU A 66 21.18 -10.20 9.87
C GLU A 66 22.43 -10.46 9.01
N THR A 67 22.86 -9.49 8.21
CA THR A 67 24.02 -9.61 7.30
C THR A 67 25.28 -8.90 7.79
N ILE A 68 25.18 -8.12 8.87
CA ILE A 68 26.34 -7.56 9.56
C ILE A 68 27.09 -8.68 10.30
N GLY A 69 28.33 -8.98 9.88
CA GLY A 69 29.21 -9.97 10.51
C GLY A 69 29.86 -10.92 9.50
N LEU A 70 30.46 -12.00 10.00
CA LEU A 70 31.02 -13.05 9.16
C LEU A 70 29.88 -13.98 8.69
N VAL A 71 29.40 -13.75 7.47
CA VAL A 71 28.29 -14.51 6.86
C VAL A 71 28.81 -15.21 5.62
N THR A 72 28.44 -16.49 5.43
CA THR A 72 28.82 -17.21 4.21
C THR A 72 28.03 -16.68 3.02
N ARG A 73 28.58 -16.83 1.81
CA ARG A 73 27.90 -16.39 0.57
C ARG A 73 26.51 -16.99 0.44
N GLU A 74 26.36 -18.26 0.78
CA GLU A 74 25.11 -19.01 0.71
C GLU A 74 24.05 -18.40 1.65
N GLN A 75 24.40 -18.18 2.92
CA GLN A 75 23.51 -17.54 3.89
C GLN A 75 23.07 -16.14 3.47
N TYR A 76 23.96 -15.36 2.84
CA TYR A 76 23.60 -14.04 2.34
C TYR A 76 22.61 -14.10 1.17
N VAL A 77 22.79 -15.05 0.24
CA VAL A 77 21.89 -15.26 -0.89
C VAL A 77 20.51 -15.71 -0.40
N GLU A 78 20.45 -16.70 0.50
CA GLU A 78 19.20 -17.18 1.09
C GLU A 78 18.43 -16.06 1.80
N LYS A 79 19.11 -15.29 2.66
CA LYS A 79 18.48 -14.16 3.35
C LYS A 79 17.95 -13.12 2.36
N LYS A 80 18.71 -12.82 1.31
CA LYS A 80 18.31 -11.88 0.27
C LYS A 80 17.07 -12.37 -0.50
N GLU A 81 16.99 -13.65 -0.81
CA GLU A 81 15.81 -14.26 -1.45
C GLU A 81 14.60 -14.25 -0.53
N ASN A 82 14.78 -14.59 0.75
CA ASN A 82 13.70 -14.54 1.74
C ASN A 82 13.08 -13.15 1.88
N ILE A 83 13.89 -12.08 1.85
CA ILE A 83 13.37 -10.71 1.90
C ILE A 83 12.65 -10.31 0.62
N LYS A 84 13.14 -10.73 -0.54
CA LYS A 84 12.40 -10.54 -1.79
C LYS A 84 11.05 -11.24 -1.77
N ASN A 85 11.00 -12.50 -1.32
CA ASN A 85 9.77 -13.26 -1.22
C ASN A 85 8.77 -12.60 -0.26
N LYS A 86 9.23 -12.14 0.91
CA LYS A 86 8.40 -11.39 1.86
C LYS A 86 7.85 -10.11 1.25
N TYR A 87 8.67 -9.38 0.49
CA TYR A 87 8.23 -8.17 -0.21
C TYR A 87 7.15 -8.47 -1.25
N GLU A 88 7.34 -9.51 -2.07
CA GLU A 88 6.35 -9.94 -3.06
C GLU A 88 5.06 -10.43 -2.42
N GLU A 89 5.14 -11.10 -1.27
CA GLU A 89 3.97 -11.57 -0.52
C GLU A 89 3.19 -10.40 0.09
N GLU A 90 3.86 -9.42 0.71
CA GLU A 90 3.22 -8.19 1.20
C GLU A 90 2.55 -7.40 0.07
N GLU A 91 3.17 -7.31 -1.11
CA GLU A 91 2.60 -6.63 -2.28
C GLU A 91 1.33 -7.35 -2.77
N LYS A 92 1.36 -8.69 -2.84
CA LYS A 92 0.19 -9.51 -3.20
C LYS A 92 -0.93 -9.37 -2.18
N GLU A 93 -0.62 -9.38 -0.88
CA GLU A 93 -1.63 -9.22 0.17
C GLU A 93 -2.28 -7.83 0.12
N LYS A 94 -1.47 -6.77 -0.09
CA LYS A 94 -2.00 -5.40 -0.26
C LYS A 94 -2.94 -5.31 -1.45
N LEU A 95 -2.57 -5.91 -2.59
CA LEU A 95 -3.43 -5.94 -3.78
C LEU A 95 -4.74 -6.70 -3.51
N GLN A 96 -4.68 -7.87 -2.86
CA GLN A 96 -5.88 -8.63 -2.51
C GLN A 96 -6.79 -7.86 -1.56
N LYS A 97 -6.22 -7.15 -0.58
CA LYS A 97 -6.97 -6.34 0.38
C LYS A 97 -7.67 -5.16 -0.29
N LEU A 98 -6.99 -4.49 -1.22
CA LEU A 98 -7.59 -3.42 -2.03
C LEU A 98 -8.74 -3.95 -2.89
N GLN A 99 -8.60 -5.13 -3.50
CA GLN A 99 -9.68 -5.78 -4.25
C GLN A 99 -10.89 -6.09 -3.35
N GLN A 100 -10.66 -6.65 -2.16
CA GLN A 100 -11.73 -6.94 -1.21
C GLN A 100 -12.45 -5.67 -0.75
N GLU A 101 -11.71 -4.60 -0.46
CA GLU A 101 -12.27 -3.30 -0.07
C GLU A 101 -13.11 -2.68 -1.19
N GLU A 102 -12.66 -2.79 -2.45
CA GLU A 102 -13.41 -2.35 -3.61
C GLU A 102 -14.73 -3.12 -3.77
N GLU A 103 -14.68 -4.46 -3.69
CA GLU A 103 -15.87 -5.31 -3.74
C GLU A 103 -16.87 -4.97 -2.63
N GLU A 104 -16.38 -4.73 -1.41
CA GLU A 104 -17.23 -4.34 -0.28
C GLU A 104 -17.90 -2.98 -0.52
N LEU A 105 -17.14 -1.98 -1.00
CA LEU A 105 -17.68 -0.67 -1.37
C LEU A 105 -18.74 -0.78 -2.46
N GLN A 106 -18.53 -1.64 -3.46
CA GLN A 106 -19.53 -1.90 -4.51
C GLN A 106 -20.81 -2.53 -3.93
N LEU A 107 -20.69 -3.51 -3.03
CA LEU A 107 -21.84 -4.11 -2.34
C LEU A 107 -22.59 -3.09 -1.49
N GLN A 108 -21.90 -2.23 -0.76
CA GLN A 108 -22.52 -1.15 0.02
C GLN A 108 -23.27 -0.16 -0.89
N LYS A 109 -22.69 0.25 -2.02
CA LYS A 109 -23.36 1.10 -3.03
C LYS A 109 -24.63 0.42 -3.56
N ARG A 110 -24.59 -0.88 -3.86
CA ARG A 110 -25.76 -1.65 -4.32
C ARG A 110 -26.86 -1.74 -3.25
N LYS A 111 -26.50 -1.96 -1.98
CA LYS A 111 -27.45 -1.98 -0.85
C LYS A 111 -28.13 -0.61 -0.66
N LYS A 112 -27.36 0.50 -0.72
CA LYS A 112 -27.91 1.87 -0.62
C LYS A 112 -28.90 2.19 -1.74
N ARG A 113 -28.63 1.74 -2.98
CA ARG A 113 -29.56 1.89 -4.11
C ARG A 113 -30.87 1.11 -3.94
N LYS A 114 -30.81 -0.11 -3.41
CA LYS A 114 -32.00 -0.94 -3.13
C LYS A 114 -32.91 -0.31 -2.07
N ILE A 115 -32.34 0.32 -1.04
CA ILE A 115 -33.09 1.00 0.02
C ILE A 115 -33.71 2.31 -0.47
N LYS A 116 -33.07 3.01 -1.41
CA LYS A 116 -33.61 4.24 -2.04
C LYS A 116 -34.69 3.95 -3.10
N GLY A 117 -34.85 2.69 -3.52
CA GLY A 117 -35.62 2.29 -4.70
C GLY A 117 -37.15 2.19 -4.55
N SER A 118 -37.76 2.51 -3.41
CA SER A 118 -39.23 2.43 -3.25
C SER A 118 -39.92 3.75 -2.91
N SER A 119 -39.20 4.88 -2.86
CA SER A 119 -39.82 6.19 -2.66
C SER A 119 -40.16 6.82 -4.01
N ARG A 120 -41.27 6.37 -4.61
CA ARG A 120 -41.89 7.02 -5.78
C ARG A 120 -42.41 8.40 -5.32
N LEU A 121 -41.54 9.41 -5.41
CA LEU A 121 -41.88 10.80 -5.14
C LEU A 121 -42.95 11.25 -6.15
N SER A 122 -44.05 11.84 -5.67
CA SER A 122 -45.22 12.28 -6.43
C SER A 122 -45.01 13.56 -7.26
N PHE A 123 -43.78 13.85 -7.67
CA PHE A 123 -43.39 15.04 -8.44
C PHE A 123 -42.88 14.72 -9.87
N ALA A 124 -42.90 13.45 -10.28
CA ALA A 124 -42.36 13.00 -11.56
C ALA A 124 -43.44 12.72 -12.62
N ASP A 125 -44.58 13.44 -12.58
CA ASP A 125 -45.71 13.27 -13.49
C ASP A 125 -46.13 14.58 -14.18
N GLU A 126 -45.18 15.49 -14.39
CA GLU A 126 -45.45 16.73 -15.15
C GLU A 126 -44.20 17.25 -15.88
N VAL A 127 -43.47 16.36 -16.56
CA VAL A 127 -42.57 16.77 -17.66
C VAL A 127 -42.54 15.66 -18.72
N GLU A 128 -43.70 15.44 -19.32
CA GLU A 128 -43.80 14.79 -20.62
C GLU A 128 -43.59 15.88 -21.68
N ASP A 129 -42.41 15.92 -22.28
CA ASP A 129 -42.27 16.50 -23.62
C ASP A 129 -41.28 15.67 -24.44
N GLY A 130 -41.86 14.97 -25.42
CA GLY A 130 -41.31 14.42 -26.65
C GLY A 130 -39.86 13.96 -26.71
N ILE A 131 -39.68 12.66 -26.98
CA ILE A 131 -39.05 12.13 -28.22
C ILE A 131 -39.25 10.60 -28.19
N GLU A 132 -40.19 10.14 -29.00
CA GLU A 132 -40.38 8.74 -29.35
C GLU A 132 -39.33 8.27 -30.39
N GLU A 133 -39.21 6.94 -30.43
CA GLU A 133 -38.69 6.07 -31.51
C GLU A 133 -37.21 5.62 -31.55
N GLU A 134 -37.08 4.35 -31.15
CA GLU A 134 -36.58 3.23 -31.97
C GLU A 134 -35.06 2.94 -32.07
N GLY A 135 -34.72 1.73 -31.59
CA GLY A 135 -33.82 0.81 -32.28
C GLY A 135 -32.30 1.00 -32.18
N GLY A 136 -31.61 0.08 -31.50
CA GLY A 136 -30.25 -0.33 -31.89
C GLY A 136 -29.13 -0.20 -30.84
N GLU A 137 -28.75 -1.36 -30.30
CA GLU A 137 -27.39 -1.81 -29.97
C GLU A 137 -26.33 -0.84 -29.37
N ASN A 138 -26.01 -1.07 -28.09
CA ASN A 138 -24.67 -1.43 -27.59
C ASN A 138 -23.43 -0.65 -28.09
N LYS A 139 -23.45 0.68 -28.19
CA LYS A 139 -22.21 1.47 -28.44
C LYS A 139 -22.04 2.77 -27.65
N SER A 140 -22.78 3.01 -26.57
CA SER A 140 -22.81 4.34 -25.92
C SER A 140 -22.49 4.38 -24.42
N THR A 141 -22.06 3.29 -23.78
CA THR A 141 -21.76 3.35 -22.33
C THR A 141 -20.51 4.17 -22.01
N GLU A 142 -19.52 4.27 -22.90
CA GLU A 142 -18.32 5.10 -22.70
C GLU A 142 -18.56 6.57 -23.09
N ALA A 143 -19.17 6.81 -24.26
CA ALA A 143 -19.47 8.16 -24.72
C ALA A 143 -20.44 8.91 -23.77
N THR A 144 -21.33 8.20 -23.08
CA THR A 144 -22.27 8.81 -22.12
C THR A 144 -21.60 9.12 -20.78
N ARG A 145 -20.62 8.32 -20.33
CA ARG A 145 -19.82 8.60 -19.12
C ARG A 145 -18.91 9.81 -19.29
N LEU A 146 -18.26 9.94 -20.46
CA LEU A 146 -17.40 11.09 -20.80
C LEU A 146 -18.20 12.39 -20.95
N ARG A 147 -19.41 12.32 -21.52
CA ARG A 147 -20.29 13.49 -21.63
C ARG A 147 -20.77 13.93 -20.24
N CYS A 148 -21.12 13.02 -19.34
CA CYS A 148 -21.61 13.37 -18.01
C CYS A 148 -20.49 13.82 -17.03
N ALA A 149 -19.23 13.50 -17.29
CA ALA A 149 -18.11 13.84 -16.40
C ALA A 149 -17.72 15.34 -16.43
N ARG A 150 -18.00 16.05 -17.53
CA ARG A 150 -17.53 17.43 -17.77
C ARG A 150 -18.65 18.44 -18.06
N LEU A 151 -19.91 18.01 -18.08
CA LEU A 151 -21.05 18.92 -18.23
C LEU A 151 -21.18 19.79 -16.96
N GLY A 152 -20.73 21.05 -17.06
CA GLY A 152 -21.04 22.10 -16.09
C GLY A 152 -19.94 22.53 -15.11
N LYS A 153 -18.68 22.08 -15.27
CA LYS A 153 -17.54 22.58 -14.47
C LYS A 153 -16.62 23.43 -15.34
N ASP A 154 -16.21 24.58 -14.80
CA ASP A 154 -15.24 25.46 -15.46
C ASP A 154 -13.89 24.74 -15.63
N PRO A 155 -13.36 24.62 -16.85
CA PRO A 155 -12.09 23.90 -17.11
C PRO A 155 -10.86 24.66 -16.62
N THR A 156 -11.00 25.92 -16.25
CA THR A 156 -9.93 26.81 -15.76
C THR A 156 -9.71 26.72 -14.26
N VAL A 157 -10.61 26.07 -13.53
CA VAL A 157 -10.50 25.88 -12.08
C VAL A 157 -9.53 24.74 -11.80
N GLU A 158 -8.54 24.98 -10.94
CA GLU A 158 -7.58 23.97 -10.52
C GLU A 158 -8.27 22.86 -9.70
N THR A 159 -8.48 21.69 -10.32
CA THR A 159 -9.08 20.52 -9.66
C THR A 159 -8.05 19.52 -9.15
N SER A 160 -6.76 19.88 -9.11
CA SER A 160 -5.67 19.03 -8.62
C SER A 160 -5.81 18.59 -7.17
N PHE A 161 -6.53 19.36 -6.36
CA PHE A 161 -6.81 19.05 -4.96
C PHE A 161 -7.93 18.02 -4.77
N LEU A 162 -8.69 17.70 -5.82
CA LEU A 162 -9.75 16.69 -5.77
C LEU A 162 -9.15 15.32 -6.08
N PRO A 163 -9.51 14.26 -5.32
CA PRO A 163 -9.20 12.89 -5.68
C PRO A 163 -9.77 12.55 -7.07
N ASP A 164 -8.88 12.33 -8.02
CA ASP A 164 -9.17 12.10 -9.43
C ASP A 164 -8.54 10.77 -9.85
N SER A 165 -9.36 9.72 -9.88
CA SER A 165 -8.91 8.35 -10.16
C SER A 165 -8.34 8.17 -11.56
N GLU A 166 -8.78 8.99 -12.54
CA GLU A 166 -8.27 8.91 -13.91
C GLU A 166 -6.85 9.48 -13.97
N ARG A 167 -6.63 10.63 -13.33
CA ARG A 167 -5.31 11.26 -13.20
C ARG A 167 -4.31 10.40 -12.43
N GLU A 168 -4.75 9.78 -11.34
CA GLU A 168 -3.90 8.90 -10.56
C GLU A 168 -3.51 7.64 -11.35
N ALA A 169 -4.42 7.10 -12.16
CA ALA A 169 -4.12 5.98 -13.06
C ALA A 169 -3.14 6.37 -14.18
N GLU A 170 -3.26 7.57 -14.75
CA GLU A 170 -2.31 8.11 -15.73
C GLU A 170 -0.92 8.29 -15.12
N GLU A 171 -0.82 8.88 -13.94
CA GLU A 171 0.46 9.05 -13.23
C GLU A 171 1.10 7.70 -12.91
N GLN A 172 0.31 6.72 -12.49
CA GLN A 172 0.80 5.35 -12.26
C GLN A 172 1.32 4.71 -13.55
N ALA A 173 0.61 4.85 -14.66
CA ALA A 173 1.05 4.34 -15.97
C ALA A 173 2.36 5.00 -16.42
N GLU A 174 2.53 6.31 -16.21
CA GLU A 174 3.78 7.01 -16.48
C GLU A 174 4.92 6.52 -15.58
N ARG A 175 4.67 6.33 -14.28
CA ARG A 175 5.65 5.77 -13.34
C ARG A 175 6.10 4.37 -13.76
N GLU A 176 5.17 3.49 -14.15
CA GLU A 176 5.51 2.15 -14.63
C GLU A 176 6.34 2.20 -15.92
N ARG A 177 6.00 3.10 -16.85
CA ARG A 177 6.77 3.30 -18.08
C ARG A 177 8.21 3.72 -17.76
N LEU A 178 8.38 4.71 -16.89
CA LEU A 178 9.71 5.18 -16.47
C LEU A 178 10.49 4.07 -15.76
N ARG A 179 9.83 3.28 -14.90
CA ARG A 179 10.45 2.12 -14.24
C ARG A 179 10.97 1.10 -15.26
N LYS A 180 10.19 0.79 -16.30
CA LYS A 180 10.60 -0.11 -17.39
C LYS A 180 11.78 0.45 -18.17
N GLN A 181 11.72 1.74 -18.54
CA GLN A 181 12.82 2.42 -19.23
C GLN A 181 14.11 2.36 -18.41
N TRP A 182 14.04 2.72 -17.13
CA TRP A 182 15.15 2.62 -16.20
C TRP A 182 15.72 1.20 -16.13
N GLN A 183 14.87 0.18 -16.00
CA GLN A 183 15.31 -1.21 -15.96
C GLN A 183 16.04 -1.61 -17.25
N THR A 184 15.51 -1.23 -18.42
CA THR A 184 16.16 -1.51 -19.71
C THR A 184 17.49 -0.78 -19.86
N GLU A 185 17.61 0.45 -19.36
CA GLU A 185 18.87 1.20 -19.36
C GLU A 185 19.88 0.56 -18.41
N GLN A 186 19.47 0.15 -17.22
CA GLN A 186 20.32 -0.59 -16.28
C GLN A 186 20.83 -1.90 -16.89
N ASP A 187 19.94 -2.65 -17.53
CA ASP A 187 20.30 -3.90 -18.20
C ASP A 187 21.27 -3.65 -19.36
N LYS A 188 21.07 -2.56 -20.13
CA LYS A 188 22.00 -2.16 -21.20
C LYS A 188 23.37 -1.82 -20.64
N ILE A 189 23.45 -0.95 -19.64
CA ILE A 189 24.70 -0.56 -18.97
C ILE A 189 25.41 -1.78 -18.38
N ARG A 190 24.65 -2.76 -17.85
CA ARG A 190 25.21 -3.99 -17.29
C ARG A 190 25.76 -4.93 -18.37
N ARG A 191 25.14 -4.98 -19.55
CA ARG A 191 25.57 -5.80 -20.68
C ARG A 191 26.77 -5.21 -21.43
N GLU A 192 27.04 -3.91 -21.29
CA GLU A 192 28.21 -3.28 -21.89
C GLU A 192 29.50 -3.92 -21.36
N SER A 193 30.32 -4.44 -22.28
CA SER A 193 31.61 -5.05 -21.96
C SER A 193 32.69 -3.97 -21.88
N LEU A 194 33.51 -4.02 -20.83
CA LEU A 194 34.58 -3.06 -20.60
C LEU A 194 35.92 -3.67 -21.01
N GLN A 195 36.67 -2.93 -21.81
CA GLN A 195 38.05 -3.30 -22.15
C GLN A 195 39.00 -2.74 -21.09
N ILE A 196 39.55 -3.63 -20.26
CA ILE A 196 40.57 -3.30 -19.27
C ILE A 196 41.93 -3.56 -19.92
N THR A 197 42.63 -2.47 -20.25
CA THR A 197 44.04 -2.55 -20.62
C THR A 197 44.87 -2.52 -19.35
N TYR A 198 45.68 -3.54 -19.14
CA TYR A 198 46.65 -3.56 -18.04
C TYR A 198 48.03 -3.92 -18.58
N SER A 199 49.05 -3.41 -17.91
CA SER A 199 50.44 -3.74 -18.19
C SER A 199 51.13 -4.10 -16.90
N TYR A 200 51.97 -5.13 -16.95
CA TYR A 200 52.85 -5.49 -15.86
C TYR A 200 54.30 -5.46 -16.35
N TRP A 201 55.22 -5.25 -15.41
CA TRP A 201 56.65 -5.10 -15.69
C TRP A 201 57.46 -6.15 -14.95
N ASP A 202 58.13 -7.00 -15.70
CA ASP A 202 59.01 -8.09 -15.23
C ASP A 202 60.44 -7.99 -15.84
N GLY A 203 60.77 -6.84 -16.43
CA GLY A 203 62.02 -6.59 -17.17
C GLY A 203 61.82 -6.48 -18.68
N THR A 204 60.67 -6.92 -19.20
CA THR A 204 60.19 -6.64 -20.57
C THR A 204 58.76 -6.08 -20.48
N GLY A 205 58.38 -5.16 -21.37
CA GLY A 205 57.07 -4.52 -21.30
C GLY A 205 55.94 -5.42 -21.79
N HIS A 206 55.09 -5.92 -20.89
CA HIS A 206 53.94 -6.76 -21.24
C HIS A 206 52.62 -6.00 -21.11
N ARG A 207 52.02 -5.60 -22.25
CA ARG A 207 50.69 -4.99 -22.32
C ARG A 207 49.66 -6.02 -22.76
N ARG A 208 48.58 -6.17 -21.99
CA ARG A 208 47.46 -7.07 -22.30
C ARG A 208 46.13 -6.33 -22.20
N VAL A 209 45.16 -6.77 -23.02
CA VAL A 209 43.80 -6.26 -23.03
C VAL A 209 42.88 -7.40 -22.60
N LEU A 210 42.07 -7.18 -21.56
CA LEU A 210 41.02 -8.08 -21.12
C LEU A 210 39.66 -7.45 -21.41
N GLN A 211 38.72 -8.25 -21.88
CA GLN A 211 37.31 -7.89 -21.92
C GLN A 211 36.66 -8.45 -20.67
N ALA A 212 36.09 -7.58 -19.84
CA ALA A 212 35.34 -7.96 -18.65
C ALA A 212 33.89 -7.49 -18.80
N SER A 213 32.94 -8.40 -18.59
CA SER A 213 31.54 -8.06 -18.37
C SER A 213 31.29 -7.83 -16.88
N LYS A 214 30.35 -6.94 -16.55
CA LYS A 214 29.98 -6.64 -15.15
C LYS A 214 29.26 -7.80 -14.45
N GLU A 215 28.83 -8.83 -15.20
CA GLU A 215 28.22 -10.03 -14.63
C GLU A 215 29.27 -11.10 -14.29
N GLY A 216 29.46 -11.31 -12.98
CA GLY A 216 30.12 -12.43 -12.32
C GLY A 216 29.47 -12.67 -10.96
#